data_AF-A0A951V7P9-F1
#
_entry.id   AF-A0A951V7P9-F1
#
_cell.length_a   1.000
_cell.length_b   1.000
_cell.length_c   1.000
_cell.angle_alpha   90.00
_cell.angle_beta   90.00
_cell.angle_gamma   90.00
#
_symmetry.space_group_name_H-M   'P 1'
#
loop_
_entity.id
_entity.type
_entity.pdbx_description
1 polymer ?
#
loop_
_entity_poly.entity_id
_entity_poly.type
_entity_poly.pdbx_seq_one_letter_code
_entity_poly.pdbx_strand_id
1 'polypeptide(L)'
;MKTTLFLILFFFSSSLIAQVFIPREELNWQLFEKNYSTEYKMSEIVKIDHYLVLDLIEFGNLEINLNKFHFLDINFNGFDEIIYSGRVPGAEGLYTFIFELINGKYITAFEAEGEIIIINSLSGKQPPFSFVLIDLPCCGDYVQVYEIYHPVFSGEKFKLAASTKYITIDSVELPSSFFDNPVLFEVVNEPYHLRSNPEIDNESEDIHPSVKGNIIGSYTKGSRGYAFAEKKDDTGRIWWFVAMVNNKEPLHSVLNKQFENNNNKFNSVGWMSSRFLEIVK
;
A
#
# COMPACT_ATOMS: atom_id res chain seq x y z
N MET A 1 -20.14 -45.45 -19.02
CA MET A 1 -20.64 -44.26 -18.31
C MET A 1 -19.70 -43.92 -17.16
N LYS A 2 -18.83 -42.92 -17.34
CA LYS A 2 -18.13 -42.24 -16.25
C LYS A 2 -18.16 -40.76 -16.60
N THR A 3 -19.08 -40.04 -15.96
CA THR A 3 -19.24 -38.60 -16.14
C THR A 3 -18.17 -37.94 -15.28
N THR A 4 -17.11 -37.45 -15.92
CA THR A 4 -16.05 -36.68 -15.25
C THR A 4 -16.65 -35.33 -14.85
N LEU A 5 -16.88 -35.17 -13.55
CA LEU A 5 -17.34 -33.92 -12.94
C LEU A 5 -16.18 -32.92 -12.98
N PHE A 6 -16.13 -32.06 -14.00
CA PHE A 6 -15.24 -30.91 -14.04
C PHE A 6 -15.83 -29.85 -13.11
N LEU A 7 -15.33 -29.78 -11.87
CA LEU A 7 -15.75 -28.77 -10.91
C LEU A 7 -15.21 -27.40 -11.38
N ILE A 8 -16.12 -26.55 -11.84
CA ILE A 8 -15.86 -25.17 -12.22
C ILE A 8 -15.59 -24.38 -10.92
N LEU A 9 -14.32 -24.13 -10.63
CA LEU A 9 -13.84 -23.24 -9.58
C LEU A 9 -13.23 -21.98 -10.24
N PHE A 10 -14.08 -21.18 -10.89
CA PHE A 10 -13.71 -19.89 -11.48
C PHE A 10 -14.79 -18.83 -11.23
N PHE A 11 -15.13 -18.61 -9.95
CA PHE A 11 -16.01 -17.52 -9.53
C PHE A 11 -15.45 -16.77 -8.30
N PHE A 12 -14.15 -16.46 -8.32
CA PHE A 12 -13.51 -15.61 -7.30
C PHE A 12 -12.73 -14.42 -7.88
N SER A 13 -12.94 -14.05 -9.15
CA SER A 13 -12.06 -13.08 -9.82
C SER A 13 -12.45 -11.61 -9.69
N SER A 14 -13.65 -11.27 -9.21
CA SER A 14 -14.08 -9.86 -9.12
C SER A 14 -14.18 -9.29 -7.70
N SER A 15 -14.28 -10.13 -6.66
CA SER A 15 -14.44 -9.67 -5.28
C SER A 15 -13.11 -9.35 -4.57
N LEU A 16 -11.96 -9.79 -5.11
CA LEU A 16 -10.64 -9.53 -4.51
C LEU A 16 -10.14 -8.10 -4.75
N ILE A 17 -10.73 -7.36 -5.69
CA ILE A 17 -10.33 -5.98 -6.05
C ILE A 17 -10.94 -4.94 -5.07
N ALA A 18 -11.89 -5.36 -4.22
CA ALA A 18 -12.77 -4.44 -3.51
C ALA A 18 -12.29 -3.97 -2.12
N GLN A 19 -11.19 -4.49 -1.59
CA GLN A 19 -10.67 -4.00 -0.31
C GLN A 19 -9.58 -2.97 -0.59
N VAL A 20 -9.98 -1.75 -0.96
CA VAL A 20 -9.05 -0.63 -0.87
C VAL A 20 -8.72 -0.37 0.59
N PHE A 21 -7.44 -0.16 0.76
CA PHE A 21 -6.73 -0.46 1.95
C PHE A 21 -6.10 0.83 2.42
N ILE A 22 -6.86 1.55 3.23
CA ILE A 22 -6.36 2.75 3.89
C ILE A 22 -6.41 2.41 5.38
N PRO A 23 -5.25 2.33 6.06
CA PRO A 23 -5.21 1.97 7.47
C PRO A 23 -6.10 2.88 8.30
N ARG A 24 -6.82 2.26 9.24
CA ARG A 24 -7.60 2.98 10.26
C ARG A 24 -6.93 2.97 11.62
N GLU A 25 -6.00 2.05 11.83
CA GLU A 25 -5.34 1.79 13.11
C GLU A 25 -3.85 1.58 12.87
N GLU A 26 -3.06 1.92 13.88
CA GLU A 26 -1.63 1.63 13.90
C GLU A 26 -1.39 0.11 13.90
N LEU A 27 -0.41 -0.34 13.13
CA LEU A 27 -0.07 -1.76 13.05
C LEU A 27 0.39 -2.30 14.41
N ASN A 28 -0.42 -3.19 14.98
CA ASN A 28 -0.03 -3.94 16.18
C ASN A 28 0.73 -5.22 15.81
N TRP A 29 2.05 -5.13 15.70
CA TRP A 29 2.95 -6.24 15.42
C TRP A 29 2.79 -7.43 16.38
N GLN A 30 2.44 -7.19 17.64
CA GLN A 30 2.30 -8.24 18.66
C GLN A 30 1.20 -9.25 18.36
N LEU A 31 0.26 -8.92 17.47
CA LEU A 31 -0.74 -9.88 17.02
C LEU A 31 -0.11 -10.99 16.18
N PHE A 32 0.92 -10.67 15.42
CA PHE A 32 1.50 -11.54 14.40
C PHE A 32 2.84 -12.16 14.84
N GLU A 33 3.69 -11.39 15.54
CA GLU A 33 5.03 -11.84 15.88
C GLU A 33 5.09 -12.76 17.10
N LYS A 34 6.10 -13.63 17.14
CA LYS A 34 6.44 -14.36 18.35
C LYS A 34 7.16 -13.44 19.34
N ASN A 35 6.80 -13.55 20.61
CA ASN A 35 7.45 -12.78 21.67
C ASN A 35 8.79 -13.43 22.05
N TYR A 36 9.88 -12.89 21.52
CA TYR A 36 11.24 -13.29 21.85
C TYR A 36 11.89 -12.33 22.84
N SER A 37 12.83 -12.83 23.64
CA SER A 37 13.63 -11.97 24.51
C SER A 37 14.54 -11.05 23.70
N THR A 38 14.92 -9.93 24.29
CA THR A 38 15.87 -8.97 23.71
C THR A 38 17.17 -9.65 23.29
N GLU A 39 17.72 -10.52 24.15
CA GLU A 39 18.96 -11.24 23.89
C GLU A 39 18.84 -12.17 22.67
N TYR A 40 17.71 -12.87 22.55
CA TYR A 40 17.45 -13.72 21.38
C TYR A 40 17.37 -12.87 20.11
N LYS A 41 16.51 -11.83 20.09
CA LYS A 41 16.35 -10.95 18.92
C LYS A 41 17.70 -10.40 18.46
N MET A 42 18.51 -9.87 19.39
CA MET A 42 19.85 -9.38 19.08
C MET A 42 20.76 -10.46 18.48
N SER A 43 20.77 -11.66 19.07
CA SER A 43 21.61 -12.77 18.59
C SER A 43 21.24 -13.27 17.19
N GLU A 44 19.98 -13.14 16.79
CA GLU A 44 19.54 -13.45 15.42
C GLU A 44 19.84 -12.31 14.46
N ILE A 45 19.59 -11.05 14.86
CA ILE A 45 19.81 -9.86 14.01
C ILE A 45 21.27 -9.72 13.60
N VAL A 46 22.23 -10.01 14.48
CA VAL A 46 23.66 -9.95 14.12
C VAL A 46 24.09 -11.00 13.08
N LYS A 47 23.23 -11.98 12.76
CA LYS A 47 23.47 -12.96 11.68
C LYS A 47 22.98 -12.47 10.32
N ILE A 48 22.34 -11.29 10.25
CA ILE A 48 21.94 -10.65 9.00
C ILE A 48 23.18 -10.10 8.29
N ASP A 49 23.42 -10.59 7.09
CA ASP A 49 24.53 -10.17 6.24
C ASP A 49 24.08 -9.00 5.34
N HIS A 50 23.86 -7.82 5.94
CA HIS A 50 23.31 -6.65 5.27
C HIS A 50 23.87 -5.33 5.81
N TYR A 51 24.04 -4.33 4.94
CA TYR A 51 24.59 -3.02 5.31
C TYR A 51 23.77 -2.32 6.38
N LEU A 52 22.43 -2.45 6.34
CA LEU A 52 21.52 -1.93 7.37
C LEU A 52 21.99 -2.26 8.80
N VAL A 53 22.36 -3.51 9.04
CA VAL A 53 22.71 -3.98 10.39
C VAL A 53 24.07 -3.42 10.80
N LEU A 54 25.01 -3.34 9.86
CA LEU A 54 26.28 -2.65 10.08
C LEU A 54 26.04 -1.18 10.46
N ASP A 55 25.22 -0.46 9.69
CA ASP A 55 24.93 0.95 9.94
C ASP A 55 24.17 1.18 11.26
N LEU A 56 23.26 0.28 11.63
CA LEU A 56 22.56 0.35 12.92
C LEU A 56 23.49 0.07 14.09
N ILE A 57 24.47 -0.82 13.94
CA ILE A 57 25.49 -1.09 14.96
C ILE A 57 26.46 0.09 15.08
N GLU A 58 26.94 0.62 13.95
CA GLU A 58 27.96 1.66 13.92
C GLU A 58 27.40 3.06 14.25
N PHE A 59 26.20 3.39 13.76
CA PHE A 59 25.65 4.75 13.81
C PHE A 59 24.28 4.84 14.48
N GLY A 60 23.44 3.81 14.36
CA GLY A 60 22.01 3.88 14.72
C GLY A 60 21.64 3.47 16.14
N ASN A 61 22.55 2.83 16.87
CA ASN A 61 22.28 2.07 18.09
C ASN A 61 21.20 0.98 17.87
N LEU A 62 21.67 -0.25 17.65
CA LEU A 62 20.81 -1.40 17.40
C LEU A 62 19.76 -1.64 18.49
N GLU A 63 20.10 -1.42 19.76
CA GLU A 63 19.20 -1.64 20.89
C GLU A 63 17.97 -0.71 20.82
N ILE A 64 18.16 0.55 20.44
CA ILE A 64 17.09 1.53 20.27
C ILE A 64 16.15 1.14 19.12
N ASN A 65 16.68 0.47 18.09
CA ASN A 65 15.92 0.09 16.90
C ASN A 65 15.38 -1.34 16.96
N LEU A 66 15.55 -2.05 18.08
CA LEU A 66 15.14 -3.45 18.20
C LEU A 66 13.63 -3.64 18.01
N ASN A 67 12.84 -2.64 18.37
CA ASN A 67 11.39 -2.62 18.18
C ASN A 67 10.93 -2.51 16.72
N LYS A 68 11.85 -2.21 15.79
CA LYS A 68 11.60 -2.21 14.34
C LYS A 68 11.89 -3.57 13.69
N PHE A 69 12.43 -4.52 14.45
CA PHE A 69 12.69 -5.88 14.00
C PHE A 69 11.59 -6.83 14.51
N HIS A 70 10.91 -7.45 13.56
CA HIS A 70 9.77 -8.32 13.76
C HIS A 70 10.10 -9.73 13.28
N PHE A 71 9.65 -10.74 14.01
CA PHE A 71 9.95 -12.14 13.74
C PHE A 71 8.66 -12.86 13.38
N LEU A 72 8.54 -13.27 12.13
CA LEU A 72 7.31 -13.81 11.56
C LEU A 72 7.62 -14.87 10.50
N ASP A 73 7.00 -16.04 10.61
CA ASP A 73 6.97 -17.05 9.54
C ASP A 73 6.03 -16.57 8.42
N ILE A 74 6.55 -15.84 7.43
CA ILE A 74 5.77 -15.26 6.32
C ILE A 74 5.69 -16.23 5.12
N ASN A 75 6.62 -17.18 5.03
CA ASN A 75 6.67 -18.15 3.94
C ASN A 75 6.10 -19.54 4.31
N PHE A 76 5.54 -19.71 5.51
CA PHE A 76 4.88 -20.92 5.98
C PHE A 76 5.82 -22.14 6.11
N ASN A 77 7.12 -21.91 6.33
CA ASN A 77 8.11 -22.99 6.43
C ASN A 77 8.39 -23.44 7.89
N GLY A 78 7.78 -22.78 8.88
CA GLY A 78 7.96 -23.05 10.31
C GLY A 78 9.14 -22.32 10.95
N PHE A 79 9.93 -21.57 10.19
CA PHE A 79 10.99 -20.68 10.64
C PHE A 79 10.54 -19.24 10.48
N ASP A 80 11.00 -18.37 11.38
CA ASP A 80 10.67 -16.95 11.28
C ASP A 80 11.63 -16.27 10.31
N GLU A 81 11.08 -15.47 9.40
CA GLU A 81 11.82 -14.40 8.76
C GLU A 81 11.99 -13.23 9.73
N ILE A 82 13.05 -12.44 9.52
CA ILE A 82 13.23 -11.17 10.21
C ILE A 82 12.77 -10.06 9.28
N ILE A 83 11.79 -9.28 9.73
CA ILE A 83 11.29 -8.10 9.03
C ILE A 83 11.83 -6.87 9.75
N TYR A 84 12.50 -5.99 9.02
CA TYR A 84 12.78 -4.64 9.47
C TYR A 84 11.84 -3.67 8.76
N SER A 85 11.19 -2.77 9.50
CA SER A 85 10.37 -1.69 8.93
C SER A 85 10.67 -0.37 9.65
N GLY A 86 11.32 0.57 8.96
CA GLY A 86 11.58 1.90 9.50
C GLY A 86 12.76 2.63 8.87
N ARG A 87 13.22 3.69 9.56
CA ARG A 87 14.30 4.55 9.06
C ARG A 87 15.70 3.93 9.17
N VAL A 88 16.39 3.82 8.05
CA VAL A 88 17.79 3.39 7.94
C VAL A 88 18.73 4.59 8.21
N PRO A 89 19.79 4.43 9.03
CA PRO A 89 20.79 5.48 9.21
C PRO A 89 21.43 5.87 7.87
N GLY A 90 21.55 7.17 7.60
CA GLY A 90 22.17 7.67 6.37
C GLY A 90 21.30 7.62 5.11
N ALA A 91 20.12 7.00 5.16
CA ALA A 91 19.14 7.04 4.08
C ALA A 91 18.04 8.08 4.35
N GLU A 92 17.44 8.58 3.28
CA GLU A 92 16.22 9.38 3.32
C GLU A 92 15.00 8.45 3.27
N GLY A 93 13.92 8.80 3.95
CA GLY A 93 12.71 7.98 3.98
C GLY A 93 12.75 6.78 4.92
N LEU A 94 11.83 5.85 4.69
CA LEU A 94 11.63 4.62 5.44
C LEU A 94 11.91 3.44 4.50
N TYR A 95 12.36 2.32 5.05
CA TYR A 95 12.60 1.11 4.29
C TYR A 95 12.02 -0.11 5.00
N THR A 96 11.62 -1.08 4.20
CA THR A 96 11.24 -2.40 4.63
C THR A 96 12.19 -3.44 4.04
N PHE A 97 12.78 -4.25 4.91
CA PHE A 97 13.58 -5.41 4.52
C PHE A 97 12.97 -6.68 5.12
N ILE A 98 13.02 -7.77 4.37
CA ILE A 98 12.67 -9.10 4.88
C ILE A 98 13.85 -10.02 4.62
N PHE A 99 14.32 -10.65 5.69
CA PHE A 99 15.47 -11.54 5.66
C PHE A 99 15.06 -12.98 5.92
N GLU A 100 15.51 -13.88 5.07
CA GLU A 100 15.25 -15.33 5.13
C GLU A 100 16.48 -16.07 5.68
N LEU A 101 16.26 -17.04 6.57
CA LEU A 101 17.32 -17.86 7.14
C LEU A 101 17.77 -18.94 6.15
N ILE A 102 18.98 -18.82 5.63
CA ILE A 102 19.60 -19.80 4.73
C ILE A 102 20.96 -20.22 5.29
N ASN A 103 21.13 -21.51 5.55
CA ASN A 103 22.39 -22.09 6.05
C ASN A 103 22.93 -21.40 7.31
N GLY A 104 22.04 -20.97 8.21
CA GLY A 104 22.40 -20.32 9.47
C GLY A 104 22.72 -18.83 9.38
N LYS A 105 22.54 -18.20 8.21
CA LYS A 105 22.64 -16.75 8.02
C LYS A 105 21.34 -16.19 7.46
N TYR A 106 21.02 -14.95 7.81
CA TYR A 106 19.88 -14.24 7.22
C TYR A 106 20.34 -13.48 5.98
N ILE A 107 19.66 -13.71 4.85
CA ILE A 107 19.90 -13.02 3.58
C ILE A 107 18.67 -12.21 3.17
N THR A 108 18.84 -11.13 2.41
CA THR A 108 17.73 -10.30 1.93
C THR A 108 16.88 -11.08 0.93
N ALA A 109 15.61 -11.30 1.27
CA ALA A 109 14.59 -11.88 0.39
C ALA A 109 13.69 -10.79 -0.24
N PHE A 110 13.57 -9.64 0.41
CA PHE A 110 12.81 -8.49 -0.06
C PHE A 110 13.38 -7.19 0.50
N GLU A 111 13.32 -6.15 -0.32
CA GLU A 111 13.73 -4.78 -0.02
C GLU A 111 12.82 -3.84 -0.79
N ALA A 112 12.30 -2.82 -0.11
CA ALA A 112 11.48 -1.77 -0.69
C ALA A 112 11.53 -0.51 0.17
N GLU A 113 11.36 0.64 -0.47
CA GLU A 113 11.07 1.91 0.17
C GLU A 113 9.66 1.89 0.78
N GLY A 114 9.54 2.51 1.94
CA GLY A 114 8.32 2.58 2.72
C GLY A 114 8.31 1.69 3.97
N GLU A 115 7.26 1.84 4.76
CA GLU A 115 7.00 1.07 5.98
C GLU A 115 5.75 0.19 5.84
N ILE A 116 5.77 -0.98 6.49
CA ILE A 116 4.58 -1.82 6.60
C ILE A 116 3.58 -1.15 7.54
N ILE A 117 2.45 -0.73 6.98
CA ILE A 117 1.36 -0.10 7.75
C ILE A 117 0.26 -1.07 8.14
N ILE A 118 0.15 -2.21 7.46
CA ILE A 118 -0.84 -3.23 7.78
C ILE A 118 -0.36 -4.58 7.26
N ILE A 119 -0.75 -5.60 8.03
CA ILE A 119 -0.55 -7.01 7.73
C ILE A 119 -1.93 -7.68 7.61
N ASN A 120 -2.18 -8.34 6.49
CA ASN A 120 -3.38 -9.12 6.28
C ASN A 120 -3.12 -10.59 6.59
N SER A 121 -3.91 -11.15 7.50
CA SER A 121 -3.93 -12.58 7.80
C SER A 121 -5.37 -13.08 7.87
N LEU A 122 -5.56 -14.39 7.72
CA LEU A 122 -6.88 -15.02 7.89
C LEU A 122 -7.34 -14.99 9.36
N SER A 123 -6.40 -14.93 10.30
CA SER A 123 -6.63 -14.70 11.72
C SER A 123 -5.33 -14.23 12.36
N GLY A 124 -5.39 -13.44 13.43
CA GLY A 124 -4.21 -12.75 13.98
C GLY A 124 -2.99 -13.63 14.26
N LYS A 125 -3.16 -14.95 14.48
CA LYS A 125 -2.05 -15.89 14.74
C LYS A 125 -1.59 -16.71 13.53
N GLN A 126 -2.20 -16.52 12.37
CA GLN A 126 -1.79 -17.21 11.15
C GLN A 126 -0.78 -16.35 10.39
N PRO A 127 0.13 -16.98 9.64
CA PRO A 127 1.02 -16.26 8.76
C PRO A 127 0.26 -15.30 7.84
N PRO A 128 0.84 -14.15 7.53
CA PRO A 128 0.18 -13.18 6.69
C PRO A 128 0.12 -13.65 5.23
N PHE A 129 -0.96 -13.32 4.54
CA PHE A 129 -1.10 -13.57 3.11
C PHE A 129 -0.81 -12.31 2.27
N SER A 130 -0.74 -11.14 2.89
CA SER A 130 -0.24 -9.91 2.26
C SER A 130 0.11 -8.87 3.31
N PHE A 131 0.87 -7.87 2.90
CA PHE A 131 1.08 -6.64 3.64
C PHE A 131 0.97 -5.46 2.70
N VAL A 132 0.86 -4.28 3.27
CA VAL A 132 0.88 -3.05 2.50
C VAL A 132 1.95 -2.12 3.02
N LEU A 133 2.74 -1.64 2.08
CA LEU A 133 3.74 -0.62 2.30
C LEU A 133 3.15 0.75 2.01
N ILE A 134 3.54 1.71 2.82
CA ILE A 134 3.38 3.13 2.53
C ILE A 134 4.76 3.71 2.27
N ASP A 135 4.96 4.26 1.08
CA ASP A 135 6.09 5.10 0.77
C ASP A 135 5.62 6.56 0.85
N LEU A 136 6.19 7.27 1.82
CA LEU A 136 5.85 8.64 2.15
C LEU A 136 6.81 9.57 1.41
N PRO A 137 6.31 10.68 0.83
CA PRO A 137 7.18 11.61 0.15
C PRO A 137 8.23 12.19 1.10
N CYS A 138 9.44 12.41 0.58
CA CYS A 138 10.50 13.14 1.27
C CYS A 138 11.02 14.30 0.43
N CYS A 139 11.71 15.24 1.08
CA CYS A 139 12.54 16.26 0.42
C CYS A 139 11.82 17.13 -0.64
N GLY A 140 10.54 17.42 -0.41
CA GLY A 140 9.73 18.29 -1.28
C GLY A 140 8.94 17.54 -2.36
N ASP A 141 9.05 16.21 -2.39
CA ASP A 141 8.04 15.37 -3.03
C ASP A 141 6.71 15.49 -2.26
N TYR A 142 5.63 15.04 -2.89
CA TYR A 142 4.27 15.09 -2.35
C TYR A 142 3.46 13.85 -2.69
N VAL A 143 3.97 12.97 -3.56
CA VAL A 143 3.25 11.77 -3.95
C VAL A 143 3.51 10.68 -2.93
N GLN A 144 2.42 10.19 -2.35
CA GLN A 144 2.38 9.05 -1.46
C GLN A 144 1.98 7.80 -2.24
N VAL A 145 2.65 6.67 -1.96
CA VAL A 145 2.42 5.40 -2.64
C VAL A 145 2.02 4.34 -1.62
N TYR A 146 0.96 3.61 -1.93
CA TYR A 146 0.54 2.43 -1.20
C TYR A 146 0.70 1.22 -2.09
N GLU A 147 1.44 0.21 -1.63
CA GLU A 147 1.75 -0.97 -2.41
C GLU A 147 1.38 -2.24 -1.65
N ILE A 148 0.56 -3.07 -2.28
CA ILE A 148 0.16 -4.36 -1.72
C ILE A 148 1.11 -5.44 -2.22
N TYR A 149 1.75 -6.15 -1.31
CA TYR A 149 2.63 -7.27 -1.60
C TYR A 149 2.04 -8.57 -1.06
N HIS A 150 2.24 -9.66 -1.81
CA HIS A 150 1.80 -11.00 -1.40
C HIS A 150 2.93 -12.01 -1.62
N PRO A 151 3.02 -13.05 -0.77
CA PRO A 151 3.93 -14.17 -0.98
C PRO A 151 3.68 -14.84 -2.32
N VAL A 152 4.75 -15.08 -3.08
CA VAL A 152 4.75 -15.89 -4.29
C VAL A 152 5.87 -16.92 -4.21
N PHE A 153 5.56 -18.16 -4.58
CA PHE A 153 6.53 -19.25 -4.62
C PHE A 153 6.91 -19.53 -6.07
N SER A 154 8.19 -19.30 -6.39
CA SER A 154 8.77 -19.61 -7.70
C SER A 154 9.83 -20.69 -7.53
N GLY A 155 9.39 -21.95 -7.55
CA GLY A 155 10.22 -23.08 -7.14
C GLY A 155 10.35 -23.13 -5.62
N GLU A 156 11.57 -23.31 -5.11
CA GLU A 156 11.85 -23.36 -3.66
C GLU A 156 12.17 -21.99 -3.05
N LYS A 157 12.09 -20.90 -3.83
CA LYS A 157 12.41 -19.55 -3.35
C LYS A 157 11.16 -18.78 -2.99
N PHE A 158 11.10 -18.32 -1.75
CA PHE A 158 10.16 -17.30 -1.30
C PHE A 158 10.47 -15.98 -1.98
N LYS A 159 9.42 -15.29 -2.46
CA LYS A 159 9.48 -13.93 -2.96
C LYS A 159 8.19 -13.21 -2.59
N LEU A 160 8.25 -11.89 -2.64
CA LEU A 160 7.08 -11.04 -2.53
C LEU A 160 6.85 -10.33 -3.86
N ALA A 161 5.61 -10.38 -4.34
CA ALA A 161 5.22 -9.71 -5.56
C ALA A 161 4.22 -8.60 -5.23
N ALA A 162 4.45 -7.41 -5.79
CA ALA A 162 3.47 -6.33 -5.75
C ALA A 162 2.25 -6.72 -6.62
N SER A 163 1.05 -6.68 -6.06
CA SER A 163 -0.22 -6.91 -6.78
C SER A 163 -0.88 -5.60 -7.21
N THR A 164 -0.99 -4.64 -6.29
CA THR A 164 -1.75 -3.41 -6.49
C THR A 164 -0.98 -2.22 -5.95
N LYS A 165 -0.99 -1.13 -6.72
CA LYS A 165 -0.39 0.15 -6.35
C LYS A 165 -1.47 1.23 -6.35
N TYR A 166 -1.59 1.97 -5.26
CA TYR A 166 -2.41 3.17 -5.16
C TYR A 166 -1.51 4.37 -4.94
N ILE A 167 -1.82 5.49 -5.58
CA ILE A 167 -1.06 6.72 -5.39
C ILE A 167 -1.98 7.91 -5.17
N THR A 168 -1.51 8.83 -4.34
CA THR A 168 -2.21 10.06 -3.96
C THR A 168 -1.17 11.11 -3.60
N ILE A 169 -1.61 12.30 -3.18
CA ILE A 169 -0.74 13.26 -2.51
C ILE A 169 -0.84 13.11 -0.99
N ASP A 170 0.20 13.50 -0.26
CA ASP A 170 0.27 13.46 1.21
C ASP A 170 -0.77 14.31 1.94
N SER A 171 -1.26 15.37 1.29
CA SER A 171 -2.33 16.24 1.81
C SER A 171 -3.75 15.75 1.53
N VAL A 172 -3.92 14.53 1.01
CA VAL A 172 -5.25 13.97 0.76
C VAL A 172 -6.05 13.81 2.05
N GLU A 173 -7.29 14.29 2.05
CA GLU A 173 -8.21 14.04 3.16
C GLU A 173 -8.69 12.58 3.10
N LEU A 174 -8.35 11.76 4.09
CA LEU A 174 -8.86 10.38 4.17
C LEU A 174 -10.29 10.35 4.73
N PRO A 175 -11.19 9.50 4.21
CA PRO A 175 -12.55 9.40 4.71
C PRO A 175 -12.57 8.75 6.11
N SER A 176 -13.50 9.20 6.96
CA SER A 176 -13.69 8.63 8.31
C SER A 176 -14.51 7.33 8.34
N SER A 177 -15.22 7.03 7.26
CA SER A 177 -16.03 5.81 7.10
C SER A 177 -16.01 5.35 5.65
N PHE A 178 -16.23 4.07 5.42
CA PHE A 178 -16.20 3.45 4.10
C PHE A 178 -17.46 2.64 3.88
N PHE A 179 -17.82 2.43 2.61
CA PHE A 179 -18.86 1.50 2.21
C PHE A 179 -18.46 0.07 2.54
N ASP A 180 -19.45 -0.78 2.84
CA ASP A 180 -19.23 -2.22 2.99
C ASP A 180 -18.75 -2.86 1.68
N ASN A 181 -19.25 -2.33 0.55
CA ASN A 181 -18.88 -2.76 -0.79
C ASN A 181 -18.58 -1.53 -1.65
N PRO A 182 -17.43 -1.50 -2.35
CA PRO A 182 -17.13 -0.42 -3.28
C PRO A 182 -18.12 -0.38 -4.44
N VAL A 183 -18.39 0.83 -4.91
CA VAL A 183 -19.32 1.08 -6.02
C VAL A 183 -18.52 1.32 -7.29
N LEU A 184 -18.64 0.42 -8.27
CA LEU A 184 -18.07 0.64 -9.60
C LEU A 184 -18.80 1.78 -10.30
N PHE A 185 -18.06 2.74 -10.84
CA PHE A 185 -18.63 3.87 -11.57
C PHE A 185 -17.90 4.16 -12.87
N GLU A 186 -18.57 4.93 -13.72
CA GLU A 186 -18.02 5.53 -14.93
C GLU A 186 -18.23 7.04 -14.94
N VAL A 187 -17.21 7.79 -15.36
CA VAL A 187 -17.24 9.24 -15.50
C VAL A 187 -18.05 9.59 -16.76
N VAL A 188 -19.12 10.39 -16.62
CA VAL A 188 -19.98 10.78 -17.75
C VAL A 188 -19.71 12.20 -18.29
N ASN A 189 -18.92 13.01 -17.58
CA ASN A 189 -18.54 14.37 -17.96
C ASN A 189 -17.05 14.50 -18.27
N GLU A 190 -16.63 15.52 -19.03
CA GLU A 190 -15.22 15.73 -19.40
C GLU A 190 -14.86 17.22 -19.50
N PRO A 191 -13.74 17.66 -18.88
CA PRO A 191 -12.93 16.93 -17.91
C PRO A 191 -13.68 16.72 -16.58
N TYR A 192 -13.29 15.69 -15.83
CA TYR A 192 -13.77 15.49 -14.47
C TYR A 192 -12.62 15.26 -13.49
N HIS A 193 -12.64 16.02 -12.40
CA HIS A 193 -11.47 16.18 -11.54
C HIS A 193 -11.49 15.24 -10.35
N LEU A 194 -10.38 14.55 -10.14
CA LEU A 194 -9.99 13.91 -8.89
C LEU A 194 -9.29 14.95 -8.03
N ARG A 195 -9.66 15.03 -6.75
CA ARG A 195 -9.24 16.08 -5.83
C ARG A 195 -8.65 15.50 -4.55
N SER A 196 -7.81 16.28 -3.87
CA SER A 196 -7.22 15.88 -2.58
C SER A 196 -8.23 15.95 -1.43
N ASN A 197 -9.23 16.81 -1.51
CA ASN A 197 -10.29 16.93 -0.50
C ASN A 197 -11.68 17.16 -1.17
N PRO A 198 -12.80 16.97 -0.43
CA PRO A 198 -14.15 16.97 -0.98
C PRO A 198 -14.76 18.38 -1.07
N GLU A 199 -14.06 19.29 -1.76
CA GLU A 199 -14.51 20.64 -2.07
C GLU A 199 -14.08 21.06 -3.47
N ILE A 200 -14.62 22.18 -4.00
CA ILE A 200 -14.14 22.73 -5.27
C ILE A 200 -13.21 23.88 -4.96
N ASP A 201 -11.92 23.64 -5.17
CA ASP A 201 -10.89 24.67 -5.25
C ASP A 201 -10.08 24.47 -6.53
N ASN A 202 -10.07 25.48 -7.39
CA ASN A 202 -9.33 25.46 -8.66
C ASN A 202 -8.25 26.55 -8.72
N GLU A 203 -8.12 27.37 -7.67
CA GLU A 203 -7.38 28.63 -7.74
C GLU A 203 -6.30 28.76 -6.67
N SER A 204 -6.49 28.20 -5.47
CA SER A 204 -5.49 28.33 -4.42
C SER A 204 -4.17 27.71 -4.85
N GLU A 205 -3.06 28.32 -4.44
CA GLU A 205 -1.77 27.67 -4.56
C GLU A 205 -1.67 26.62 -3.45
N ASP A 206 -1.46 25.36 -3.83
CA ASP A 206 -1.08 24.33 -2.87
C ASP A 206 0.36 24.58 -2.40
N ILE A 207 0.76 23.94 -1.30
CA ILE A 207 2.17 23.92 -0.86
C ILE A 207 3.08 23.40 -1.99
N HIS A 208 2.57 22.53 -2.86
CA HIS A 208 3.29 21.99 -3.99
C HIS A 208 3.02 22.81 -5.26
N PRO A 209 4.03 23.51 -5.84
CA PRO A 209 3.84 24.45 -6.96
C PRO A 209 3.24 23.87 -8.24
N SER A 210 3.20 22.53 -8.34
CA SER A 210 2.65 21.80 -9.49
C SER A 210 1.16 21.44 -9.32
N VAL A 211 0.60 21.66 -8.13
CA VAL A 211 -0.81 21.43 -7.80
C VAL A 211 -1.50 22.80 -7.73
N LYS A 212 -2.53 23.00 -8.58
CA LYS A 212 -3.37 24.20 -8.56
C LYS A 212 -4.73 23.86 -7.96
N GLY A 213 -5.13 24.61 -6.94
CA GLY A 213 -6.27 24.30 -6.09
C GLY A 213 -6.06 22.94 -5.42
N ASN A 214 -7.10 22.11 -5.43
CA ASN A 214 -7.04 20.76 -4.88
C ASN A 214 -7.11 19.66 -5.96
N ILE A 215 -6.87 19.99 -7.24
CA ILE A 215 -6.99 19.03 -8.36
C ILE A 215 -5.70 18.19 -8.47
N ILE A 216 -5.81 16.88 -8.25
CA ILE A 216 -4.70 15.93 -8.38
C ILE A 216 -4.72 15.14 -9.69
N GLY A 217 -5.89 15.10 -10.37
CA GLY A 217 -6.04 14.43 -11.65
C GLY A 217 -7.26 14.89 -12.43
N SER A 218 -7.21 14.79 -13.75
CA SER A 218 -8.32 15.12 -14.65
C SER A 218 -8.60 13.97 -15.61
N TYR A 219 -9.84 13.49 -15.59
CA TYR A 219 -10.27 12.30 -16.31
C TYR A 219 -11.27 12.63 -17.42
N THR A 220 -11.23 11.81 -18.46
CA THR A 220 -12.14 11.90 -19.62
C THR A 220 -13.41 11.10 -19.40
N LYS A 221 -14.42 11.35 -20.24
CA LYS A 221 -15.63 10.55 -20.26
C LYS A 221 -15.30 9.07 -20.56
N GLY A 222 -15.98 8.18 -19.85
CA GLY A 222 -15.74 6.74 -19.93
C GLY A 222 -14.58 6.25 -19.05
N SER A 223 -13.95 7.12 -18.27
CA SER A 223 -13.00 6.70 -17.23
C SER A 223 -13.73 5.96 -16.12
N ARG A 224 -13.10 4.92 -15.56
CA ARG A 224 -13.73 4.08 -14.52
C ARG A 224 -12.94 4.09 -13.23
N GLY A 225 -13.67 3.91 -12.14
CA GLY A 225 -13.13 3.83 -10.78
C GLY A 225 -14.07 3.04 -9.87
N TYR A 226 -13.58 2.77 -8.68
CA TYR A 226 -14.40 2.30 -7.57
C TYR A 226 -14.51 3.40 -6.53
N ALA A 227 -15.72 3.65 -6.03
CA ALA A 227 -15.97 4.52 -4.90
C ALA A 227 -15.99 3.69 -3.61
N PHE A 228 -15.29 4.16 -2.59
CA PHE A 228 -15.07 3.46 -1.32
C PHE A 228 -15.70 4.16 -0.13
N ALA A 229 -15.97 5.45 -0.23
CA ALA A 229 -16.62 6.22 0.82
C ALA A 229 -17.40 7.38 0.22
N GLU A 230 -18.25 8.01 1.04
CA GLU A 230 -18.87 9.28 0.70
C GLU A 230 -18.76 10.31 1.82
N LYS A 231 -18.81 11.58 1.43
CA LYS A 231 -18.96 12.72 2.33
C LYS A 231 -19.87 13.74 1.68
N LYS A 232 -20.74 14.36 2.48
CA LYS A 232 -21.57 15.48 2.06
C LYS A 232 -20.88 16.78 2.50
N ASP A 233 -20.68 17.71 1.57
CA ASP A 233 -20.16 19.04 1.90
C ASP A 233 -21.26 19.97 2.41
N ASP A 234 -20.88 21.18 2.85
CA ASP A 234 -21.80 22.18 3.41
C ASP A 234 -22.84 22.70 2.40
N THR A 235 -22.59 22.54 1.09
CA THR A 235 -23.55 22.88 0.03
C THR A 235 -24.55 21.75 -0.23
N GLY A 236 -24.33 20.60 0.39
CA GLY A 236 -25.11 19.40 0.23
C GLY A 236 -24.70 18.51 -0.94
N ARG A 237 -23.58 18.80 -1.59
CA ARG A 237 -23.02 17.97 -2.65
C ARG A 237 -22.44 16.70 -2.05
N ILE A 238 -22.69 15.57 -2.69
CA ILE A 238 -22.12 14.28 -2.33
C ILE A 238 -20.81 14.08 -3.08
N TRP A 239 -19.76 13.82 -2.33
CA TRP A 239 -18.42 13.48 -2.80
C TRP A 239 -18.15 12.03 -2.51
N TRP A 240 -17.51 11.34 -3.47
CA TRP A 240 -17.03 9.99 -3.31
C TRP A 240 -15.52 9.98 -3.21
N PHE A 241 -14.99 9.22 -2.26
CA PHE A 241 -13.58 8.87 -2.22
C PHE A 241 -13.37 7.66 -3.12
N VAL A 242 -12.52 7.78 -4.12
CA VAL A 242 -12.42 6.85 -5.24
C VAL A 242 -11.00 6.38 -5.48
N ALA A 243 -10.85 5.18 -6.05
CA ALA A 243 -9.65 4.78 -6.74
C ALA A 243 -9.97 4.64 -8.23
N MET A 244 -9.23 5.37 -9.06
CA MET A 244 -9.37 5.33 -10.51
C MET A 244 -8.60 4.13 -11.05
N VAL A 245 -9.30 3.13 -11.59
CA VAL A 245 -8.72 1.87 -12.08
C VAL A 245 -8.41 1.90 -13.57
N ASN A 246 -8.33 3.10 -14.14
CA ASN A 246 -8.50 3.28 -15.56
C ASN A 246 -7.26 2.89 -16.38
N ASN A 247 -7.49 2.12 -17.44
CA ASN A 247 -6.53 1.82 -18.51
C ASN A 247 -6.32 3.00 -19.50
N LYS A 248 -7.00 4.15 -19.31
CA LYS A 248 -6.75 5.39 -20.05
C LYS A 248 -5.98 6.38 -19.17
N GLU A 249 -4.92 6.93 -19.74
CA GLU A 249 -4.10 7.96 -19.11
C GLU A 249 -4.94 9.22 -18.83
N PRO A 250 -4.83 9.82 -17.63
CA PRO A 250 -5.54 11.06 -17.32
C PRO A 250 -5.07 12.20 -18.24
N LEU A 251 -5.95 13.16 -18.54
CA LEU A 251 -5.59 14.37 -19.31
C LEU A 251 -4.49 15.17 -18.63
N HIS A 252 -4.50 15.15 -17.30
CA HIS A 252 -3.52 15.77 -16.44
C HIS A 252 -3.45 14.99 -15.14
N SER A 253 -2.26 14.74 -14.62
CA SER A 253 -2.05 14.25 -13.26
C SER A 253 -0.72 14.75 -12.73
N VAL A 254 -0.75 15.21 -11.49
CA VAL A 254 0.45 15.56 -10.71
C VAL A 254 1.16 14.31 -10.15
N LEU A 255 0.56 13.13 -10.35
CA LEU A 255 1.00 11.86 -9.76
C LEU A 255 1.89 11.04 -10.72
N ASN A 256 2.10 11.52 -11.95
CA ASN A 256 2.87 10.82 -12.97
C ASN A 256 4.38 10.95 -12.72
N LYS A 257 4.94 10.05 -11.90
CA LYS A 257 6.39 9.90 -11.68
C LYS A 257 6.86 8.45 -11.79
N GLN A 258 8.17 8.26 -11.89
CA GLN A 258 8.78 6.93 -11.75
C GLN A 258 8.86 6.58 -10.26
N PHE A 259 8.64 5.31 -9.94
CA PHE A 259 8.67 4.79 -8.57
C PHE A 259 9.77 3.75 -8.45
N GLU A 260 10.50 3.74 -7.34
CA GLU A 260 11.71 2.91 -7.20
C GLU A 260 11.38 1.43 -6.98
N ASN A 261 10.37 1.14 -6.15
CA ASN A 261 10.04 -0.23 -5.74
C ASN A 261 9.66 -1.16 -6.90
N ASN A 262 8.85 -0.68 -7.84
CA ASN A 262 8.43 -1.45 -9.02
C ASN A 262 7.77 -0.57 -10.10
N ASN A 263 7.67 -1.11 -11.31
CA ASN A 263 7.02 -0.47 -12.47
C ASN A 263 5.55 -0.87 -12.66
N ASN A 264 4.87 -1.37 -11.62
CA ASN A 264 3.46 -1.73 -11.76
C ASN A 264 2.62 -0.47 -12.03
N LYS A 265 1.56 -0.66 -12.83
CA LYS A 265 0.52 0.35 -13.00
C LYS A 265 -0.09 0.70 -11.65
N PHE A 266 -0.43 1.97 -11.47
CA PHE A 266 -1.07 2.48 -10.26
C PHE A 266 -2.51 2.89 -10.52
N ASN A 267 -3.26 2.99 -9.43
CA ASN A 267 -4.58 3.60 -9.37
C ASN A 267 -4.48 4.91 -8.59
N SER A 268 -4.89 6.03 -9.20
CA SER A 268 -4.92 7.32 -8.48
C SER A 268 -6.10 7.35 -7.51
N VAL A 269 -5.87 7.85 -6.30
CA VAL A 269 -6.85 7.88 -5.22
C VAL A 269 -7.13 9.32 -4.79
N GLY A 270 -8.38 9.62 -4.43
CA GLY A 270 -8.81 10.95 -3.96
C GLY A 270 -10.33 11.12 -4.01
N TRP A 271 -10.80 12.36 -3.97
CA TRP A 271 -12.23 12.69 -3.98
C TRP A 271 -12.73 13.11 -5.37
N MET A 272 -13.91 12.63 -5.74
CA MET A 272 -14.66 13.10 -6.91
C MET A 272 -16.10 13.40 -6.51
N SER A 273 -16.66 14.50 -7.00
CA SER A 273 -18.08 14.76 -6.81
C SER A 273 -18.90 13.65 -7.47
N SER A 274 -19.93 13.13 -6.83
CA SER A 274 -20.77 12.06 -7.39
C SER A 274 -21.66 12.51 -8.55
N ARG A 275 -21.84 13.83 -8.75
CA ARG A 275 -22.79 14.43 -9.71
C ARG A 275 -22.66 13.90 -11.15
N PHE A 276 -21.45 13.55 -11.57
CA PHE A 276 -21.16 13.06 -12.93
C PHE A 276 -20.47 11.69 -12.92
N LEU A 277 -20.79 10.87 -11.91
CA LEU A 277 -20.38 9.48 -11.81
C LEU A 277 -21.63 8.60 -11.94
N GLU A 278 -21.67 7.77 -12.98
CA GLU A 278 -22.76 6.82 -13.20
C GLU A 278 -22.36 5.45 -12.67
N ILE A 279 -23.21 4.86 -11.82
CA ILE A 279 -22.97 3.52 -11.27
C ILE A 279 -23.09 2.49 -12.39
N VAL A 280 -22.06 1.66 -12.53
CA VAL A 280 -22.06 0.54 -13.49
C VAL A 280 -22.68 -0.67 -12.78
N LYS A 281 -23.75 -1.22 -13.37
CA LYS A 281 -24.46 -2.41 -12.87
C LYS A 281 -23.95 -3.69 -13.51
#